data_AF-A0A3D9CMB0-F1
#
_entry.id   AF-A0A3D9CMB0-F1
#
_cell.length_a   1.000
_cell.length_b   1.000
_cell.length_c   1.000
_cell.angle_alpha   90.00
_cell.angle_beta   90.00
_cell.angle_gamma   90.00
#
_symmetry.space_group_name_H-M   'P 1'
#
loop_
_entity.id
_entity.type
_entity.pdbx_description
1 polymer ?
#
loop_
_entity_poly.entity_id
_entity_poly.type
_entity_poly.pdbx_seq_one_letter_code
_entity_poly.pdbx_strand_id
1 'polypeptide(L)'
;MTMAKRFKLNLGDVFTIPLENDEFGIGQIAYMPNHKHNFIVIVFDKKYNIKEEVDLDWLQDLKLLFLGYTVDAKLYHKHWEIIGNTLSNLSSVKFPCYKLGLPNDDYPDGARLVDHKGNVLANIDKDTFDNLSYQNEVGPIRFQNALKAHFGLQEWIPEDYDKILYEKTLESVKIAEEILNNE
;
A
#
# COMPACT_ATOMS: atom_id res chain seq x y z
N MET A 1 -13.99 22.39 27.42
CA MET A 1 -13.60 21.15 26.71
C MET A 1 -12.38 21.46 25.87
N THR A 2 -11.21 20.96 26.28
CA THR A 2 -9.99 21.08 25.49
C THR A 2 -10.18 20.24 24.23
N MET A 3 -10.13 20.85 23.04
CA MET A 3 -10.09 20.08 21.79
C MET A 3 -8.92 19.11 21.89
N ALA A 4 -9.19 17.81 21.86
CA ALA A 4 -8.14 16.80 21.75
C ALA A 4 -7.30 17.17 20.52
N LYS A 5 -5.98 17.33 20.72
CA LYS A 5 -5.03 17.62 19.65
C LYS A 5 -5.25 16.57 18.55
N ARG A 6 -5.71 17.01 17.38
CA ARG A 6 -6.07 16.13 16.27
C ARG A 6 -4.86 15.25 15.95
N PHE A 7 -5.00 13.95 16.12
CA PHE A 7 -4.01 12.96 15.69
C PHE A 7 -3.76 13.20 14.20
N LYS A 8 -2.52 13.57 13.86
CA LYS A 8 -2.16 13.98 12.50
C LYS A 8 -1.11 13.01 11.98
N LEU A 9 -1.50 12.26 10.95
CA LEU A 9 -0.61 11.42 10.16
C LEU A 9 0.15 12.27 9.15
N ASN A 10 1.38 11.86 8.86
CA ASN A 10 2.25 12.47 7.87
C ASN A 10 2.81 11.41 6.91
N LEU A 11 3.15 11.86 5.70
CA LEU A 11 3.93 11.06 4.77
C LEU A 11 5.24 10.65 5.45
N GLY A 12 5.62 9.38 5.31
CA GLY A 12 6.84 8.84 5.90
C GLY A 12 6.71 8.36 7.34
N ASP A 13 5.55 8.52 8.00
CA ASP A 13 5.34 7.98 9.34
C ASP A 13 5.54 6.46 9.31
N VAL A 14 6.44 5.97 10.16
CA VAL A 14 6.78 4.56 10.36
C VAL A 14 6.05 4.08 11.59
N PHE A 15 5.38 2.93 11.50
CA PHE A 15 4.53 2.41 12.56
C PHE A 15 4.68 0.90 12.76
N THR A 16 4.33 0.45 13.96
CA THR A 16 4.30 -0.96 14.33
C THR A 16 2.98 -1.62 13.94
N ILE A 17 3.03 -2.91 13.64
CA ILE A 17 1.86 -3.76 13.36
C ILE A 17 1.91 -4.94 14.34
N PRO A 18 0.99 -5.06 15.31
CA PRO A 18 1.06 -6.12 16.31
C PRO A 18 0.93 -7.53 15.71
N LEU A 19 1.86 -8.40 16.07
CA LEU A 19 1.83 -9.84 15.78
C LEU A 19 1.34 -10.62 17.01
N GLU A 20 2.27 -11.26 17.73
CA GLU A 20 2.06 -12.02 18.98
C GLU A 20 3.28 -11.85 19.90
N ASN A 21 3.14 -12.11 21.21
CA ASN A 21 4.24 -12.15 22.18
C ASN A 21 5.20 -10.93 22.14
N ASP A 22 4.64 -9.72 22.02
CA ASP A 22 5.40 -8.46 21.88
C ASP A 22 6.32 -8.39 20.63
N GLU A 23 6.06 -9.22 19.62
CA GLU A 23 6.63 -9.06 18.28
C GLU A 23 5.74 -8.13 17.44
N PHE A 24 6.40 -7.31 16.62
CA PHE A 24 5.74 -6.36 15.74
C PHE A 24 6.24 -6.51 14.31
N GLY A 25 5.37 -6.30 13.36
CA GLY A 25 5.73 -5.92 12.01
C GLY A 25 5.97 -4.42 11.90
N ILE A 26 6.45 -4.00 10.72
CA ILE A 26 6.75 -2.60 10.44
C ILE A 26 6.02 -2.19 9.18
N GLY A 27 5.34 -1.05 9.25
CA GLY A 27 4.74 -0.39 8.10
C GLY A 27 5.13 1.09 8.04
N GLN A 28 4.88 1.71 6.89
CA GLN A 28 5.17 3.11 6.65
C GLN A 28 4.12 3.73 5.73
N ILE A 29 3.76 4.99 5.98
CA ILE A 29 2.89 5.74 5.08
C ILE A 29 3.69 6.20 3.86
N ALA A 30 3.37 5.66 2.69
CA ALA A 30 4.09 5.89 1.44
C ALA A 30 3.44 6.93 0.52
N TYR A 31 2.13 7.18 0.65
CA TYR A 31 1.45 8.23 -0.10
C TYR A 31 0.21 8.74 0.63
N MET A 32 0.01 10.06 0.66
CA MET A 32 -1.17 10.70 1.25
C MET A 32 -1.83 11.64 0.24
N PRO A 33 -3.01 11.29 -0.31
CA PRO A 33 -3.77 12.20 -1.15
C PRO A 33 -4.36 13.36 -0.33
N ASN A 34 -4.28 14.57 -0.89
CA ASN A 34 -4.91 15.74 -0.27
C ASN A 34 -6.42 15.53 -0.15
N HIS A 35 -6.98 15.81 1.03
CA HIS A 35 -8.42 15.81 1.31
C HIS A 35 -9.14 14.45 1.23
N LYS A 36 -8.42 13.32 1.11
CA LYS A 36 -9.00 11.98 1.22
C LYS A 36 -8.65 11.35 2.57
N HIS A 37 -9.52 10.45 3.03
CA HIS A 37 -9.33 9.69 4.27
C HIS A 37 -8.48 8.43 4.09
N ASN A 38 -8.16 8.08 2.85
CA ASN A 38 -7.33 6.96 2.51
C ASN A 38 -5.93 7.37 2.09
N PHE A 39 -4.98 6.47 2.28
CA PHE A 39 -3.57 6.66 2.00
C PHE A 39 -2.95 5.31 1.65
N ILE A 40 -1.79 5.31 1.00
CA ILE A 40 -1.05 4.08 0.73
C ILE A 40 -0.08 3.84 1.87
N VAL A 41 -0.09 2.61 2.37
CA VAL A 41 0.95 2.11 3.27
C VAL A 41 1.78 1.06 2.56
N ILE A 42 3.03 0.93 3.00
CA ILE A 42 3.88 -0.24 2.76
C ILE A 42 4.02 -1.02 4.05
N VAL A 43 4.18 -2.34 3.93
CA VAL A 43 4.54 -3.24 5.03
C VAL A 43 5.77 -4.01 4.62
N PHE A 44 6.75 -4.09 5.51
CA PHE A 44 8.04 -4.73 5.24
C PHE A 44 8.05 -6.19 5.68
N ASP A 45 8.87 -7.00 5.01
CA ASP A 45 9.15 -8.40 5.34
C ASP A 45 10.13 -8.49 6.53
N LYS A 46 9.70 -7.98 7.70
CA LYS A 46 10.55 -7.94 8.90
C LYS A 46 9.71 -7.98 10.18
N LYS A 47 10.12 -8.83 11.12
CA LYS A 47 9.74 -8.75 12.53
C LYS A 47 10.68 -7.80 13.28
N TYR A 48 10.11 -7.08 14.23
CA TYR A 48 10.76 -6.08 15.05
C TYR A 48 10.37 -6.26 16.52
N ASN A 49 11.33 -6.07 17.42
CA ASN A 49 11.11 -6.11 18.86
C ASN A 49 11.29 -4.70 19.44
N ILE A 50 10.29 -4.20 20.17
CA ILE A 50 10.25 -2.83 20.68
C ILE A 50 11.36 -2.47 21.69
N LYS A 51 12.15 -3.47 22.14
CA LYS A 51 13.31 -3.26 23.01
C LYS A 51 14.56 -2.77 22.27
N GLU A 52 14.54 -2.72 20.95
CA GLU A 52 15.64 -2.24 20.11
C GLU A 52 15.55 -0.72 19.90
N GLU A 53 16.65 0.01 19.98
CA GLU A 53 16.68 1.45 19.65
C GLU A 53 16.28 1.67 18.18
N VAL A 54 15.35 2.60 17.93
CA VAL A 54 14.82 2.87 16.59
C VAL A 54 15.73 3.87 15.86
N ASP A 55 16.83 3.36 15.30
CA ASP A 55 17.38 3.94 14.07
C ASP A 55 16.42 3.57 12.92
N LEU A 56 16.22 4.39 11.90
CA LEU A 56 15.33 4.07 10.76
C LEU A 56 16.11 3.83 9.46
N ASP A 57 17.43 3.99 9.46
CA ASP A 57 18.25 3.87 8.25
C ASP A 57 18.18 2.46 7.63
N TRP A 58 17.97 1.42 8.44
CA TRP A 58 17.82 0.03 7.97
C TRP A 58 16.56 -0.23 7.12
N LEU A 59 15.58 0.68 7.12
CA LEU A 59 14.37 0.53 6.29
C LEU A 59 14.68 0.50 4.79
N GLN A 60 15.78 1.13 4.36
CA GLN A 60 16.18 1.18 2.96
C GLN A 60 16.54 -0.20 2.38
N ASP A 61 16.98 -1.12 3.25
CA ASP A 61 17.47 -2.44 2.87
C ASP A 61 16.39 -3.52 3.01
N LEU A 62 15.20 -3.16 3.49
CA LEU A 62 14.12 -4.10 3.69
C LEU A 62 13.35 -4.38 2.42
N LYS A 63 12.95 -5.64 2.28
CA LYS A 63 12.00 -6.06 1.26
C LYS A 63 10.60 -5.55 1.60
N LEU A 64 9.96 -4.89 0.63
CA LEU A 64 8.55 -4.54 0.69
C LEU A 64 7.72 -5.81 0.46
N LEU A 65 6.83 -6.11 1.40
CA LEU A 65 5.97 -7.27 1.35
C LEU A 65 4.58 -6.91 0.83
N PHE A 66 3.98 -5.87 1.41
CA PHE A 66 2.65 -5.39 1.02
C PHE A 66 2.65 -3.90 0.65
N LEU A 67 1.76 -3.53 -0.25
CA LEU A 67 1.45 -2.14 -0.59
C LEU A 67 -0.02 -2.02 -0.96
N GLY A 68 -0.72 -1.01 -0.42
CA GLY A 68 -2.09 -0.72 -0.87
C GLY A 68 -2.75 0.43 -0.14
N TYR A 69 -3.91 0.84 -0.63
CA TYR A 69 -4.75 1.85 0.02
C TYR A 69 -5.39 1.31 1.30
N THR A 70 -5.36 2.12 2.35
CA THR A 70 -5.99 1.86 3.65
C THR A 70 -6.54 3.14 4.26
N VAL A 71 -7.27 2.99 5.36
CA VAL A 71 -7.72 4.05 6.27
C VAL A 71 -6.94 4.03 7.58
N ASP A 72 -7.13 5.06 8.41
CA ASP A 72 -6.35 5.33 9.63
C ASP A 72 -6.83 4.60 10.88
N ALA A 73 -7.90 3.79 10.82
CA ALA A 73 -8.55 3.23 12.01
C ALA A 73 -7.58 2.59 13.03
N LYS A 74 -6.56 1.84 12.58
CA LYS A 74 -5.56 1.22 13.47
C LYS A 74 -4.56 2.22 14.06
N LEU A 75 -4.18 3.25 13.31
CA LEU A 75 -3.28 4.32 13.77
C LEU A 75 -4.02 5.29 14.71
N TYR A 76 -5.24 5.68 14.34
CA TYR A 76 -6.10 6.58 15.11
C TYR A 76 -6.40 6.03 16.51
N HIS A 77 -6.70 4.73 16.61
CA HIS A 77 -6.92 4.05 17.89
C HIS A 77 -5.63 3.58 18.58
N LYS A 78 -4.45 3.93 18.04
CA LYS A 78 -3.13 3.55 18.57
C LYS A 78 -2.91 2.04 18.71
N HIS A 79 -3.60 1.24 17.90
CA HIS A 79 -3.29 -0.18 17.76
C HIS A 79 -2.02 -0.39 16.94
N TRP A 80 -1.74 0.53 16.01
CA TRP A 80 -0.47 0.67 15.32
C TRP A 80 0.20 1.94 15.86
N GLU A 81 1.38 1.79 16.45
CA GLU A 81 2.07 2.90 17.09
C GLU A 81 3.12 3.49 16.16
N ILE A 82 3.13 4.81 15.99
CA ILE A 82 4.15 5.51 15.20
C ILE A 82 5.45 5.52 16.01
N ILE A 83 6.52 4.99 15.43
CA ILE A 83 7.85 4.88 16.04
C ILE A 83 8.88 5.85 15.45
N GLY A 84 8.52 6.53 14.35
CA GLY A 84 9.35 7.58 13.76
C GLY A 84 8.82 8.06 12.42
N ASN A 85 9.61 8.84 11.71
CA ASN A 85 9.28 9.36 10.39
C ASN A 85 10.55 9.41 9.53
N THR A 86 10.48 8.88 8.32
CA THR A 86 11.55 9.01 7.32
C THR A 86 10.97 9.02 5.90
N LEU A 87 11.68 9.67 4.99
CA LEU A 87 11.36 9.70 3.56
C LEU A 87 12.47 9.08 2.70
N SER A 88 13.60 8.68 3.31
CA SER A 88 14.82 8.28 2.59
C SER A 88 14.58 7.12 1.63
N ASN A 89 13.79 6.14 2.05
CA ASN A 89 13.48 4.93 1.30
C ASN A 89 12.28 5.06 0.34
N LEU A 90 11.48 6.14 0.42
CA LEU A 90 10.24 6.23 -0.35
C LEU A 90 10.46 6.56 -1.83
N SER A 91 11.63 7.09 -2.20
CA SER A 91 11.94 7.46 -3.58
C SER A 91 12.06 6.26 -4.53
N SER A 92 12.39 5.08 -4.01
CA SER A 92 12.51 3.83 -4.78
C SER A 92 11.21 3.04 -4.85
N VAL A 93 10.19 3.42 -4.08
CA VAL A 93 8.90 2.70 -4.03
C VAL A 93 8.13 2.95 -5.32
N LYS A 94 7.93 1.87 -6.08
CA LYS A 94 6.98 1.85 -7.20
C LYS A 94 5.54 1.82 -6.67
N PHE A 95 4.66 2.56 -7.33
CA PHE A 95 3.23 2.64 -6.99
C PHE A 95 2.38 1.96 -8.06
N PRO A 96 1.25 1.35 -7.67
CA PRO A 96 0.41 0.59 -8.59
C PRO A 96 -0.26 1.48 -9.62
N CYS A 97 -0.48 0.90 -10.79
CA CYS A 97 -1.35 1.44 -11.82
C CYS A 97 -2.66 0.64 -11.87
N TYR A 98 -3.74 1.28 -12.29
CA TYR A 98 -5.08 0.71 -12.23
C TYR A 98 -5.82 0.87 -13.55
N LYS A 99 -6.84 0.05 -13.74
CA LYS A 99 -7.85 0.28 -14.77
C LYS A 99 -8.96 1.20 -14.29
N LEU A 100 -9.47 2.01 -15.20
CA LEU A 100 -10.62 2.87 -15.01
C LEU A 100 -11.59 2.73 -16.20
N GLY A 101 -12.89 2.78 -15.92
CA GLY A 101 -13.93 2.67 -16.93
C GLY A 101 -14.24 1.22 -17.32
N LEU A 102 -14.78 1.05 -18.52
CA LEU A 102 -15.15 -0.24 -19.12
C LEU A 102 -14.77 -0.23 -20.60
N PRO A 103 -14.21 -1.33 -21.13
CA PRO A 103 -14.12 -1.52 -22.57
C PRO A 103 -15.54 -1.76 -23.08
N ASN A 104 -16.03 -0.87 -23.95
CA ASN A 104 -17.30 -1.02 -24.64
C ASN A 104 -17.05 -0.84 -26.14
N ASP A 105 -17.69 -1.66 -26.97
CA ASP A 105 -17.64 -1.55 -28.43
C ASP A 105 -18.11 -0.16 -28.92
N ASP A 106 -19.04 0.47 -28.19
CA ASP A 106 -19.50 1.84 -28.46
C ASP A 106 -18.52 2.92 -27.96
N TYR A 107 -17.60 2.58 -27.06
CA TYR A 107 -16.64 3.50 -26.43
C TYR A 107 -15.25 2.83 -26.28
N PRO A 108 -14.52 2.64 -27.39
CA PRO A 108 -13.18 2.03 -27.36
C PRO A 108 -12.17 2.84 -26.52
N ASP A 109 -12.37 4.15 -26.36
CA ASP A 109 -11.58 5.02 -25.45
C ASP A 109 -12.13 5.06 -24.00
N GLY A 110 -13.08 4.19 -23.68
CA GLY A 110 -13.74 4.11 -22.39
C GLY A 110 -12.90 3.45 -21.30
N ALA A 111 -11.96 2.57 -21.69
CA ALA A 111 -11.03 1.91 -20.80
C ALA A 111 -9.70 2.67 -20.72
N ARG A 112 -9.25 2.98 -19.50
CA ARG A 112 -8.06 3.80 -19.26
C ARG A 112 -7.12 3.16 -18.26
N LEU A 113 -5.83 3.33 -18.51
CA LEU A 113 -4.78 3.15 -17.53
C LEU A 113 -4.65 4.43 -16.70
N VAL A 114 -4.65 4.30 -15.38
CA VAL A 114 -4.43 5.42 -14.45
C VAL A 114 -3.33 5.11 -13.44
N ASP A 115 -2.60 6.15 -13.01
CA ASP A 115 -1.67 6.03 -11.89
C ASP A 115 -2.41 5.97 -10.54
N HIS A 116 -1.66 5.72 -9.45
CA HIS A 116 -2.20 5.76 -8.09
C HIS A 116 -2.86 7.11 -7.72
N LYS A 117 -2.50 8.22 -8.38
CA LYS A 117 -3.11 9.53 -8.10
C LYS A 117 -4.43 9.71 -8.86
N GLY A 118 -4.76 8.82 -9.78
CA GLY A 118 -5.93 8.88 -10.66
C GLY A 118 -5.68 9.68 -11.94
N ASN A 119 -4.43 10.02 -12.26
CA ASN A 119 -4.10 10.64 -13.54
C ASN A 119 -4.21 9.59 -14.64
N VAL A 120 -4.85 9.94 -15.75
CA VAL A 120 -4.90 9.10 -16.95
C VAL A 120 -3.52 9.07 -17.59
N LEU A 121 -3.00 7.86 -17.82
CA LEU A 121 -1.73 7.62 -18.48
C LEU A 121 -1.91 7.28 -19.96
N ALA A 122 -2.87 6.41 -20.27
CA ALA A 122 -3.16 5.95 -21.63
C ALA A 122 -4.59 5.41 -21.75
N ASN A 123 -5.09 5.28 -22.97
CA ASN A 123 -6.23 4.40 -23.28
C ASN A 123 -5.70 2.97 -23.40
N ILE A 124 -6.50 1.97 -23.04
CA ILE A 124 -6.07 0.56 -23.03
C ILE A 124 -7.08 -0.32 -23.74
N ASP A 125 -6.56 -1.37 -24.38
CA ASP A 125 -7.39 -2.42 -24.98
C ASP A 125 -7.99 -3.34 -23.92
N LYS A 126 -8.86 -4.25 -24.37
CA LYS A 126 -9.55 -5.21 -23.51
C LYS A 126 -8.58 -6.19 -22.85
N ASP A 127 -7.58 -6.68 -23.57
CA ASP A 127 -6.62 -7.66 -23.06
C ASP A 127 -5.80 -7.06 -21.90
N THR A 128 -5.35 -5.81 -22.06
CA THR A 128 -4.70 -5.04 -20.99
C THR A 128 -5.65 -4.78 -19.83
N PHE A 129 -6.89 -4.38 -20.13
CA PHE A 129 -7.90 -4.10 -19.12
C PHE A 129 -8.21 -5.32 -18.24
N ASP A 130 -8.26 -6.51 -18.81
CA ASP A 130 -8.53 -7.74 -18.07
C ASP A 130 -7.36 -8.14 -17.14
N ASN A 131 -6.13 -7.72 -17.48
CA ASN A 131 -4.93 -7.97 -16.68
C ASN A 131 -4.66 -6.92 -15.59
N LEU A 132 -5.37 -5.79 -15.60
CA LEU A 132 -5.24 -4.76 -14.57
C LEU A 132 -6.32 -4.90 -13.47
N SER A 133 -5.98 -4.41 -12.29
CA SER A 133 -6.93 -4.31 -11.17
C SER A 133 -7.56 -2.92 -11.11
N TYR A 134 -8.80 -2.84 -10.63
CA TYR A 134 -9.37 -1.57 -10.21
C TYR A 134 -8.68 -1.08 -8.95
N GLN A 135 -8.61 0.24 -8.78
CA GLN A 135 -8.18 0.80 -7.50
C GLN A 135 -9.16 0.38 -6.41
N ASN A 136 -8.64 -0.29 -5.38
CA ASN A 136 -9.41 -0.71 -4.23
C ASN A 136 -8.76 -0.24 -2.93
N GLU A 137 -9.58 -0.10 -1.89
CA GLU A 137 -9.17 0.20 -0.53
C GLU A 137 -9.38 -1.03 0.34
N VAL A 138 -8.44 -1.31 1.24
CA VAL A 138 -8.60 -2.39 2.21
C VAL A 138 -8.48 -1.87 3.63
N GLY A 139 -9.27 -2.45 4.54
CA GLY A 139 -9.17 -2.10 5.95
C GLY A 139 -7.79 -2.46 6.51
N PRO A 140 -7.24 -1.66 7.46
CA PRO A 140 -5.89 -1.87 7.99
C PRO A 140 -5.72 -3.24 8.68
N ILE A 141 -6.80 -3.81 9.22
CA ILE A 141 -6.77 -5.16 9.79
C ILE A 141 -6.33 -6.23 8.78
N ARG A 142 -6.60 -6.03 7.48
CA ARG A 142 -6.21 -6.99 6.44
C ARG A 142 -4.70 -7.05 6.25
N PHE A 143 -3.99 -5.92 6.34
CA PHE A 143 -2.52 -5.90 6.36
C PHE A 143 -1.96 -6.62 7.59
N GLN A 144 -2.53 -6.38 8.76
CA GLN A 144 -2.11 -7.06 9.99
C GLN A 144 -2.30 -8.57 9.87
N ASN A 145 -3.44 -9.01 9.35
CA ASN A 145 -3.76 -10.42 9.17
C ASN A 145 -2.87 -11.07 8.09
N ALA A 146 -2.65 -10.40 6.96
CA ALA A 146 -1.73 -10.88 5.93
C ALA A 146 -0.30 -11.04 6.50
N LEU A 147 0.15 -10.10 7.34
CA LEU A 147 1.47 -10.18 7.95
C LEU A 147 1.58 -11.32 8.96
N LYS A 148 0.54 -11.54 9.77
CA LYS A 148 0.46 -12.71 10.65
C LYS A 148 0.52 -14.02 9.85
N ALA A 149 -0.22 -14.10 8.76
CA ALA A 149 -0.23 -15.29 7.89
C ALA A 149 1.14 -15.53 7.24
N HIS A 150 1.79 -14.46 6.73
CA HIS A 150 3.15 -14.52 6.17
C HIS A 150 4.17 -15.09 7.17
N PHE A 151 4.07 -14.73 8.44
CA PHE A 151 4.92 -15.26 9.50
C PHE A 151 4.43 -16.57 10.14
N GLY A 152 3.43 -17.24 9.55
CA GLY A 152 2.93 -18.55 10.00
C GLY A 152 2.13 -18.52 11.31
N LEU A 153 1.65 -17.34 11.73
CA LEU A 153 0.82 -17.19 12.94
C LEU A 153 -0.66 -17.48 12.69
N GLN A 154 -1.06 -17.57 11.41
CA GLN A 154 -2.39 -18.00 10.98
C GLN A 154 -2.36 -18.46 9.52
N GLU A 155 -3.49 -18.95 9.02
CA GLU A 155 -3.64 -19.37 7.62
C GLU A 155 -3.63 -18.16 6.66
N TRP A 156 -3.06 -18.36 5.48
CA TRP A 156 -3.12 -17.40 4.36
C TRP A 156 -4.46 -17.52 3.64
N ILE A 157 -5.14 -16.39 3.42
CA ILE A 157 -6.42 -16.32 2.69
C ILE A 157 -6.15 -15.57 1.37
N PRO A 158 -5.91 -16.28 0.24
CA PRO A 158 -5.49 -15.67 -1.02
C PRO A 158 -6.42 -14.55 -1.51
N GLU A 159 -7.74 -14.77 -1.43
CA GLU A 159 -8.76 -13.83 -1.91
C GLU A 159 -8.72 -12.49 -1.15
N ASP A 160 -8.24 -12.53 0.10
CA ASP A 160 -8.06 -11.37 0.92
C ASP A 160 -6.68 -10.73 0.78
N TYR A 161 -5.60 -11.52 0.73
CA TYR A 161 -4.25 -11.00 0.93
C TYR A 161 -3.47 -10.79 -0.38
N ASP A 162 -3.74 -11.54 -1.44
CA ASP A 162 -2.93 -11.47 -2.67
C ASP A 162 -3.00 -10.09 -3.33
N LYS A 163 -4.15 -9.41 -3.23
CA LYS A 163 -4.39 -8.08 -3.79
C LYS A 163 -3.55 -6.96 -3.16
N ILE A 164 -2.91 -7.20 -2.02
CA ILE A 164 -2.02 -6.23 -1.37
C ILE A 164 -0.54 -6.64 -1.45
N LEU A 165 -0.21 -7.77 -2.10
CA LEU A 165 1.18 -8.15 -2.33
C LEU A 165 1.89 -7.07 -3.16
N TYR A 166 3.09 -6.70 -2.74
CA TYR A 166 3.88 -5.72 -3.49
C TYR A 166 4.20 -6.20 -4.90
N GLU A 167 4.29 -7.52 -5.10
CA GLU A 167 4.42 -8.14 -6.42
C GLU A 167 3.30 -7.72 -7.39
N LYS A 168 2.05 -7.60 -6.94
CA LYS A 168 0.93 -7.12 -7.76
C LYS A 168 1.09 -5.66 -8.19
N THR A 169 1.75 -4.85 -7.36
CA THR A 169 2.14 -3.49 -7.74
C THR A 169 3.16 -3.54 -8.87
N LEU A 170 4.19 -4.37 -8.76
CA LEU A 170 5.24 -4.49 -9.77
C LEU A 170 4.69 -5.01 -11.11
N GLU A 171 3.79 -5.98 -11.08
CA GLU A 171 3.07 -6.48 -12.26
C GLU A 171 2.33 -5.33 -12.99
N SER A 172 1.55 -4.51 -12.25
CA SER A 172 0.82 -3.39 -12.85
C SER A 172 1.72 -2.30 -13.43
N VAL A 173 2.86 -2.05 -12.79
CA VAL A 173 3.86 -1.07 -13.25
C VAL A 173 4.51 -1.54 -14.53
N LYS A 174 4.85 -2.84 -14.61
CA LYS A 174 5.42 -3.43 -15.82
C LYS A 174 4.46 -3.30 -17.01
N ILE A 175 3.18 -3.62 -16.82
CA ILE A 175 2.15 -3.44 -17.85
C ILE A 175 2.10 -1.98 -18.31
N ALA A 176 2.09 -1.03 -17.38
CA ALA A 176 2.09 0.39 -17.69
C ALA A 176 3.33 0.84 -18.48
N GLU A 177 4.52 0.38 -18.08
CA GLU A 177 5.78 0.68 -18.77
C GLU A 177 5.80 0.09 -20.19
N GLU A 178 5.25 -1.11 -20.40
CA GLU A 178 5.13 -1.71 -21.74
C GLU A 178 4.21 -0.89 -22.66
N ILE A 179 3.09 -0.38 -22.15
CA ILE A 179 2.16 0.45 -22.93
C ILE A 179 2.84 1.77 -23.31
N LEU A 180 3.39 2.49 -22.31
CA LEU A 180 3.94 3.82 -22.50
C LEU A 180 5.22 3.86 -23.35
N ASN A 181 5.92 2.73 -23.50
CA ASN A 181 7.09 2.64 -24.38
C ASN A 181 6.73 2.25 -25.83
N ASN A 182 5.50 1.79 -26.07
CA ASN A 182 5.01 1.38 -27.39
C ASN A 182 4.12 2.43 -28.07
N GLU A 183 3.81 3.53 -27.38
CA GLU A 183 3.13 4.74 -27.92
C GLU A 183 4.11 5.76 -28.49
#